data_AF-A0A7S4ETU6-F1
#
_entry.id   AF-A0A7S4ETU6-F1
#
_cell.length_a   1.000
_cell.length_b   1.000
_cell.length_c   1.000
_cell.angle_alpha   90.00
_cell.angle_beta   90.00
_cell.angle_gamma   90.00
#
_symmetry.space_group_name_H-M   'P 1'
#
loop_
_entity.id
_entity.type
_entity.pdbx_description
1 polymer ?
#
loop_
_entity_poly.entity_id
_entity_poly.type
_entity_poly.pdbx_seq_one_letter_code
_entity_poly.pdbx_strand_id
1 'polypeptide(L)'
;MVASSLLSWPQLSLHAARASRSAITHSRVHASAQESPQLPEIDVMVGFGDAQRARFLSDFWGRKPLLVRSLLSSEEIAALCPLSPDDLLELACDEEVSSRLVGEDGNDCCWTLEHGPFDFDELSSRIEDELPCTLLVQEVDRQVPEVESLRDKFNFVPRWRLDDVMVSYARAGGSIGAHVDNYDVFLLQVLCLRYVGLQWRHGPLCIILSSSARSV
;
A
#
# COMPACT_ATOMS: atom_id res chain seq x y z
N MET A 1 45.73 -5.47 12.89
CA MET A 1 46.60 -6.61 12.53
C MET A 1 45.69 -7.69 11.96
N VAL A 2 45.99 -8.13 10.75
CA VAL A 2 45.16 -8.93 9.85
C VAL A 2 45.08 -10.38 10.32
N ALA A 3 43.89 -11.00 10.26
CA ALA A 3 43.76 -12.45 10.20
C ALA A 3 42.64 -12.81 9.19
N SER A 4 43.11 -13.27 8.04
CA SER A 4 42.34 -13.81 6.92
C SER A 4 41.89 -15.23 7.25
N SER A 5 40.64 -15.59 6.93
CA SER A 5 40.23 -17.00 6.86
C SER A 5 39.32 -17.19 5.65
N LEU A 6 39.92 -17.75 4.61
CA LEU A 6 39.27 -18.29 3.42
C LEU A 6 38.62 -19.62 3.81
N LEU A 7 37.31 -19.75 3.63
CA LEU A 7 36.65 -21.05 3.62
C LEU A 7 35.98 -21.27 2.26
N SER A 8 36.49 -22.30 1.61
CA SER A 8 36.13 -22.85 0.30
C SER A 8 34.71 -23.40 0.27
N TRP A 9 34.02 -23.17 -0.83
CA TRP A 9 32.73 -23.76 -1.17
C TRP A 9 32.90 -25.16 -1.78
N PRO A 10 32.06 -26.16 -1.45
CA PRO A 10 32.02 -27.41 -2.20
C PRO A 10 31.11 -27.26 -3.44
N GLN A 11 31.67 -27.53 -4.62
CA GLN A 11 30.92 -27.83 -5.84
C GLN A 11 30.21 -29.18 -5.66
N LEU A 12 28.87 -29.17 -5.73
CA LEU A 12 28.09 -30.38 -5.93
C LEU A 12 27.39 -30.33 -7.29
N SER A 13 27.78 -31.32 -8.10
CA SER A 13 27.37 -31.64 -9.45
C SER A 13 25.89 -31.96 -9.58
N LEU A 14 25.19 -31.28 -10.48
CA LEU A 14 23.86 -31.66 -10.95
C LEU A 14 23.97 -32.91 -11.85
N HIS A 15 23.49 -34.06 -11.34
CA HIS A 15 23.18 -35.22 -12.17
C HIS A 15 21.88 -34.95 -12.94
N ALA A 16 21.98 -34.94 -14.27
CA ALA A 16 20.84 -34.85 -15.17
C ALA A 16 20.01 -36.15 -15.13
N ALA A 17 18.87 -36.12 -14.44
CA ALA A 17 17.84 -37.15 -14.57
C ALA A 17 17.08 -36.94 -15.88
N ARG A 18 17.22 -37.88 -16.83
CA ARG A 18 16.42 -37.98 -18.05
C ARG A 18 14.99 -38.35 -17.69
N ALA A 19 14.06 -37.40 -17.78
CA ALA A 19 12.63 -37.69 -17.84
C ALA A 19 12.22 -38.04 -19.28
N SER A 20 11.55 -39.18 -19.43
CA SER A 20 10.95 -39.69 -20.66
C SER A 20 9.85 -38.77 -21.17
N ARG A 21 9.92 -38.41 -22.47
CA ARG A 21 8.93 -37.59 -23.16
C ARG A 21 7.68 -38.41 -23.49
N SER A 22 6.55 -38.06 -22.91
CA SER A 22 5.24 -38.30 -23.53
C SER A 22 4.80 -37.02 -24.23
N ALA A 23 4.57 -37.12 -25.54
CA ALA A 23 4.15 -36.02 -26.38
C ALA A 23 2.67 -35.69 -26.12
N ILE A 24 2.42 -34.55 -25.46
CA ILE A 24 1.13 -33.88 -25.46
C ILE A 24 1.26 -32.67 -26.39
N THR A 25 0.55 -32.70 -27.51
CA THR A 25 0.46 -31.61 -28.48
C THR A 25 -0.38 -30.48 -27.89
N HIS A 26 0.27 -29.52 -27.24
CA HIS A 26 -0.35 -28.23 -26.96
C HIS A 26 -0.12 -27.32 -28.17
N SER A 27 -1.21 -26.85 -28.77
CA SER A 27 -1.20 -25.77 -29.75
C SER A 27 -0.57 -24.54 -29.09
N ARG A 28 0.65 -24.22 -29.51
CA ARG A 28 1.42 -23.07 -29.06
C ARG A 28 0.74 -21.80 -29.57
N VAL A 29 -0.07 -21.16 -28.73
CA VAL A 29 -0.44 -19.77 -28.95
C VAL A 29 0.87 -18.99 -28.79
N HIS A 30 1.39 -18.46 -29.89
CA HIS A 30 2.46 -17.49 -29.84
C HIS A 30 1.91 -16.27 -29.11
N ALA A 31 2.17 -16.19 -27.80
CA ALA A 31 2.08 -14.93 -27.09
C ALA A 31 3.10 -14.00 -27.74
N SER A 32 2.61 -13.12 -28.61
CA SER A 32 3.34 -11.93 -29.02
C SER A 32 3.84 -11.28 -27.74
N ALA A 33 5.16 -11.07 -27.63
CA ALA A 33 5.72 -10.22 -26.60
C ALA A 33 5.17 -8.81 -26.84
N GLN A 34 3.99 -8.52 -26.28
CA GLN A 34 3.52 -7.15 -26.17
C GLN A 34 4.53 -6.45 -25.25
N GLU A 35 5.15 -5.38 -25.77
CA GLU A 35 5.91 -4.45 -24.95
C GLU A 35 5.10 -4.15 -23.70
N SER A 36 5.73 -4.34 -22.53
CA SER A 36 5.13 -3.92 -21.27
C SER A 36 4.75 -2.45 -21.43
N PRO A 37 3.51 -2.06 -21.11
CA PRO A 37 3.07 -0.68 -21.30
C PRO A 37 4.04 0.24 -20.56
N GLN A 38 4.62 1.21 -21.28
CA GLN A 38 5.44 2.23 -20.67
C GLN A 38 4.56 2.99 -19.69
N LEU A 39 4.89 2.91 -18.40
CA LEU A 39 4.20 3.67 -17.37
C LEU A 39 4.33 5.16 -17.70
N PRO A 40 3.24 5.95 -17.59
CA PRO A 40 3.28 7.37 -17.87
C PRO A 40 4.33 8.05 -16.97
N GLU A 41 5.08 8.99 -17.54
CA GLU A 41 6.03 9.80 -16.78
C GLU A 41 5.25 10.64 -15.75
N ILE A 42 5.48 10.39 -14.46
CA ILE A 42 4.80 11.11 -13.37
C ILE A 42 5.64 12.34 -13.02
N ASP A 43 5.02 13.52 -13.09
CA ASP A 43 5.63 14.76 -12.65
C ASP A 43 6.00 14.70 -11.15
N VAL A 44 7.15 15.29 -10.80
CA VAL A 44 7.66 15.31 -9.43
C VAL A 44 7.75 16.74 -8.90
N MET A 45 7.27 16.95 -7.68
CA MET A 45 7.37 18.20 -6.94
C MET A 45 8.05 17.95 -5.60
N VAL A 46 8.89 18.87 -5.16
CA VAL A 46 9.58 18.78 -3.85
C VAL A 46 9.05 19.88 -2.93
N GLY A 47 8.62 19.46 -1.74
CA GLY A 47 7.97 20.34 -0.78
C GLY A 47 6.57 20.77 -1.24
N PHE A 48 5.82 21.38 -0.33
CA PHE A 48 4.41 21.70 -0.57
C PHE A 48 3.91 22.94 0.18
N GLY A 49 4.69 24.02 0.08
CA GLY A 49 4.32 25.35 0.56
C GLY A 49 3.32 26.07 -0.37
N ASP A 50 3.04 27.33 -0.09
CA ASP A 50 1.95 28.06 -0.75
C ASP A 50 2.12 28.19 -2.27
N ALA A 51 3.34 28.42 -2.75
CA ALA A 51 3.62 28.48 -4.18
C ALA A 51 3.40 27.12 -4.87
N GLN A 52 3.81 26.03 -4.22
CA GLN A 52 3.60 24.66 -4.71
C GLN A 52 2.12 24.29 -4.70
N ARG A 53 1.37 24.66 -3.66
CA ARG A 53 -0.08 24.44 -3.56
C ARG A 53 -0.85 25.19 -4.64
N ALA A 54 -0.49 26.45 -4.90
CA ALA A 54 -1.08 27.23 -5.98
C ALA A 54 -0.83 26.58 -7.36
N ARG A 55 0.39 26.11 -7.60
CA ARG A 55 0.74 25.37 -8.82
C ARG A 55 -0.01 24.04 -8.92
N PHE A 56 -0.12 23.30 -7.82
CA PHE A 56 -0.88 22.06 -7.75
C PHE A 56 -2.33 22.26 -8.21
N LEU A 57 -3.01 23.27 -7.67
CA LEU A 57 -4.39 23.59 -8.03
C LEU A 57 -4.54 24.02 -9.50
N SER A 58 -3.58 24.78 -10.03
CA SER A 58 -3.59 25.25 -11.42
C SER A 58 -3.35 24.14 -12.44
N ASP A 59 -2.36 23.27 -12.19
CA ASP A 59 -1.76 22.43 -13.22
C ASP A 59 -2.12 20.94 -13.08
N PHE A 60 -2.46 20.49 -11.86
CA PHE A 60 -2.56 19.06 -11.52
C PHE A 60 -3.95 18.65 -11.03
N TRP A 61 -4.58 19.43 -10.15
CA TRP A 61 -5.86 19.09 -9.51
C TRP A 61 -6.95 18.76 -10.55
N GLY A 62 -7.50 17.55 -10.49
CA GLY A 62 -8.50 17.05 -11.43
C GLY A 62 -8.01 16.85 -12.87
N ARG A 63 -6.69 16.83 -13.12
CA ARG A 63 -6.12 16.72 -14.49
C ARG A 63 -5.16 15.55 -14.65
N LYS A 64 -4.14 15.47 -13.79
CA LYS A 64 -3.08 14.46 -13.90
C LYS A 64 -2.43 14.17 -12.54
N PRO A 65 -1.87 12.95 -12.34
CA PRO A 65 -1.19 12.60 -11.10
C PRO A 65 0.08 13.42 -10.88
N LEU A 66 0.46 13.59 -9.62
CA LEU A 66 1.68 14.26 -9.18
C LEU A 66 2.32 13.49 -8.04
N LEU A 67 3.64 13.25 -8.12
CA LEU A 67 4.41 12.74 -6.98
C LEU A 67 5.02 13.90 -6.20
N VAL A 68 4.57 14.08 -4.95
CA VAL A 68 5.15 15.06 -4.03
C VAL A 68 6.14 14.37 -3.11
N ARG A 69 7.41 14.78 -3.15
CA ARG A 69 8.45 14.33 -2.21
C ARG A 69 8.57 15.31 -1.05
N SER A 70 8.76 14.75 0.16
CA SER A 70 8.93 15.53 1.38
C SER A 70 7.76 16.49 1.64
N LEU A 71 6.53 15.96 1.52
CA LEU A 71 5.30 16.69 1.86
C LEU A 71 5.28 17.11 3.33
N LEU A 72 5.63 16.16 4.21
CA LEU A 72 5.67 16.27 5.66
C LEU A 72 6.99 15.70 6.17
N SER A 73 7.50 16.21 7.29
CA SER A 73 8.63 15.59 7.99
C SER A 73 8.22 14.29 8.68
N SER A 74 9.18 13.43 9.02
CA SER A 74 8.89 12.18 9.75
C SER A 74 8.26 12.47 11.11
N GLU A 75 8.65 13.57 11.77
CA GLU A 75 8.08 14.01 13.05
C GLU A 75 6.63 14.48 12.89
N GLU A 76 6.33 15.22 11.81
CA GLU A 76 4.95 15.62 11.50
C GLU A 76 4.07 14.41 11.19
N ILE A 77 4.59 13.44 10.43
CA ILE A 77 3.89 12.20 10.12
C ILE A 77 3.57 11.43 11.41
N ALA A 78 4.55 11.26 12.30
CA ALA A 78 4.35 10.59 13.59
C ALA A 78 3.35 11.31 14.49
N ALA A 79 3.31 12.65 14.44
CA ALA A 79 2.36 13.44 15.22
C ALA A 79 0.92 13.39 14.65
N LEU A 80 0.77 13.28 13.33
CA LEU A 80 -0.53 13.26 12.65
C LEU A 80 -1.10 11.84 12.50
N CYS A 81 -0.28 10.82 12.64
CA CYS A 81 -0.71 9.43 12.61
C CYS A 81 0.08 8.63 13.66
N PRO A 82 -0.31 8.76 14.94
CA PRO A 82 0.34 8.03 16.03
C PRO A 82 -0.01 6.54 16.06
N LEU A 83 -0.73 6.04 15.05
CA LEU A 83 -1.22 4.66 15.00
C LEU A 83 -0.11 3.68 14.66
N SER A 84 0.04 2.69 15.53
CA SER A 84 0.73 1.44 15.22
C SER A 84 -0.17 0.51 14.39
N PRO A 85 0.40 -0.55 13.78
CA PRO A 85 -0.40 -1.59 13.15
C PRO A 85 -1.45 -2.20 14.11
N ASP A 86 -1.07 -2.45 15.36
CA ASP A 86 -1.96 -3.07 16.36
C ASP A 86 -3.15 -2.15 16.69
N ASP A 87 -2.91 -0.84 16.84
CA ASP A 87 -3.99 0.14 17.05
C ASP A 87 -5.01 0.12 15.88
N LEU A 88 -4.52 -0.09 14.65
CA LEU A 88 -5.39 -0.19 13.48
C LEU A 88 -6.22 -1.49 13.47
N LEU A 89 -5.63 -2.60 13.92
CA LEU A 89 -6.34 -3.86 14.09
C LEU A 89 -7.43 -3.73 15.16
N GLU A 90 -7.13 -3.09 16.29
CA GLU A 90 -8.12 -2.80 17.34
C GLU A 90 -9.28 -1.95 16.79
N LEU A 91 -9.00 -0.89 16.04
CA LEU A 91 -10.03 -0.07 15.38
C LEU A 91 -10.89 -0.90 14.42
N ALA A 92 -10.32 -1.89 13.74
CA ALA A 92 -11.07 -2.74 12.82
C ALA A 92 -12.03 -3.73 13.52
N CYS A 93 -11.92 -3.88 14.84
CA CYS A 93 -12.79 -4.72 15.67
C CYS A 93 -14.02 -3.96 16.19
N ASP A 94 -14.06 -2.63 16.07
CA ASP A 94 -15.19 -1.81 16.52
C ASP A 94 -16.39 -1.93 15.56
N GLU A 95 -17.58 -2.16 16.10
CA GLU A 95 -18.82 -2.31 15.32
C GLU A 95 -19.23 -1.01 14.59
N GLU A 96 -18.81 0.16 15.10
CA GLU A 96 -19.10 1.45 14.49
C GLU A 96 -18.09 1.84 13.39
N VAL A 97 -17.04 1.04 13.20
CA VAL A 97 -15.96 1.31 12.26
C VAL A 97 -16.07 0.41 11.02
N SER A 98 -16.16 1.03 9.84
CA SER A 98 -16.17 0.30 8.58
C SER A 98 -14.75 -0.14 8.21
N SER A 99 -14.47 -1.43 8.37
CA SER A 99 -13.20 -2.05 7.99
C SER A 99 -13.37 -3.17 6.95
N ARG A 100 -12.29 -3.42 6.18
CA ARG A 100 -12.25 -4.44 5.14
C ARG A 100 -10.88 -5.13 5.11
N LEU A 101 -10.87 -6.44 4.95
CA LEU A 101 -9.64 -7.19 4.68
C LEU A 101 -9.70 -7.77 3.27
N VAL A 102 -8.72 -7.42 2.45
CA VAL A 102 -8.55 -7.93 1.09
C VAL A 102 -7.36 -8.89 1.08
N GLY A 103 -7.58 -10.12 0.63
CA GLY A 103 -6.54 -11.14 0.49
C GLY A 103 -6.38 -11.63 -0.95
N GLU A 104 -5.20 -12.15 -1.25
CA GLU A 104 -4.95 -12.91 -2.49
C GLU A 104 -4.59 -14.35 -2.13
N ASP A 105 -5.41 -15.32 -2.53
CA ASP A 105 -5.13 -16.74 -2.33
C ASP A 105 -4.06 -17.20 -3.34
N GLY A 106 -2.89 -17.57 -2.83
CA GLY A 106 -1.67 -17.80 -3.60
C GLY A 106 -1.70 -19.00 -4.55
N ASN A 107 -2.74 -19.83 -4.50
CA ASN A 107 -2.86 -20.99 -5.39
C ASN A 107 -3.57 -20.68 -6.72
N ASP A 108 -4.51 -19.73 -6.75
CA ASP A 108 -5.39 -19.52 -7.93
C ASP A 108 -5.60 -18.03 -8.29
N CYS A 109 -4.86 -17.08 -7.68
CA CYS A 109 -5.11 -15.63 -7.83
C CYS A 109 -6.57 -15.26 -7.49
N CYS A 110 -7.18 -16.00 -6.56
CA CYS A 110 -8.53 -15.74 -6.09
C CYS A 110 -8.48 -14.62 -5.04
N TRP A 111 -9.17 -13.53 -5.32
CA TRP A 111 -9.32 -12.42 -4.39
C TRP A 111 -10.36 -12.76 -3.32
N THR A 112 -10.02 -12.53 -2.06
CA THR A 112 -10.97 -12.58 -0.95
C THR A 112 -11.25 -11.17 -0.45
N LEU A 113 -12.50 -10.94 -0.05
CA LEU A 113 -12.94 -9.69 0.57
C LEU A 113 -13.79 -10.05 1.78
N GLU A 114 -13.37 -9.56 2.93
CA GLU A 114 -14.09 -9.70 4.18
C GLU A 114 -14.33 -8.33 4.79
N HIS A 115 -15.43 -8.19 5.50
CA HIS A 115 -15.87 -6.96 6.13
C HIS A 115 -15.86 -7.13 7.63
N GLY A 116 -15.45 -6.08 8.35
CA GLY A 116 -15.55 -6.05 9.79
C GLY A 116 -16.98 -5.88 10.30
N PRO A 117 -17.16 -5.84 11.63
CA PRO A 117 -16.09 -5.90 12.63
C PRO A 117 -15.41 -7.27 12.66
N PHE A 118 -14.11 -7.28 12.98
CA PHE A 118 -13.34 -8.51 13.12
C PHE A 118 -13.15 -8.90 14.59
N ASP A 119 -12.84 -10.17 14.84
CA ASP A 119 -12.23 -10.57 16.10
C ASP A 119 -10.72 -10.25 16.05
N PHE A 120 -10.19 -9.69 17.15
CA PHE A 120 -8.80 -9.24 17.18
C PHE A 120 -7.80 -10.39 17.02
N ASP A 121 -8.02 -11.52 17.70
CA ASP A 121 -7.11 -12.66 17.66
C ASP A 121 -7.14 -13.32 16.27
N GLU A 122 -8.32 -13.45 15.67
CA GLU A 122 -8.47 -13.96 14.30
C GLU A 122 -7.81 -13.04 13.28
N LEU A 123 -8.05 -11.72 13.36
CA LEU A 123 -7.46 -10.75 12.45
C LEU A 123 -5.94 -10.70 12.59
N SER A 124 -5.43 -10.66 13.82
CA SER A 124 -4.00 -10.68 14.13
C SER A 124 -3.34 -11.92 13.56
N SER A 125 -3.92 -13.11 13.79
CA SER A 125 -3.40 -14.37 13.21
C SER A 125 -3.31 -14.30 11.69
N ARG A 126 -4.31 -13.74 11.01
CA ARG A 126 -4.30 -13.61 9.54
C ARG A 126 -3.31 -12.59 9.02
N ILE A 127 -3.09 -11.53 9.77
CA ILE A 127 -2.06 -10.55 9.46
C ILE A 127 -0.66 -11.15 9.67
N GLU A 128 -0.48 -12.08 10.60
CA GLU A 128 0.77 -12.80 10.86
C GLU A 128 1.07 -13.92 9.84
N ASP A 129 0.03 -14.52 9.25
CA ASP A 129 0.12 -15.59 8.24
C ASP A 129 0.92 -15.20 6.99
N GLU A 130 1.53 -16.16 6.30
CA GLU A 130 2.39 -15.92 5.12
C GLU A 130 1.66 -15.34 3.89
N LEU A 131 0.32 -15.31 3.88
CA LEU A 131 -0.45 -14.91 2.70
C LEU A 131 -0.54 -13.38 2.54
N PRO A 132 -0.47 -12.84 1.31
CA PRO A 132 -0.68 -11.42 1.06
C PRO A 132 -2.08 -10.95 1.43
N CYS A 133 -2.15 -9.90 2.25
CA CYS A 133 -3.41 -9.26 2.61
C CYS A 133 -3.22 -7.75 2.86
N THR A 134 -4.32 -7.01 2.80
CA THR A 134 -4.39 -5.57 3.09
C THR A 134 -5.64 -5.28 3.89
N LEU A 135 -5.45 -4.72 5.09
CA LEU A 135 -6.51 -4.18 5.93
C LEU A 135 -6.75 -2.72 5.54
N LEU A 136 -8.00 -2.34 5.37
CA LEU A 136 -8.45 -0.98 5.11
C LEU A 136 -9.47 -0.58 6.17
N VAL A 137 -9.24 0.54 6.84
CA VAL A 137 -10.13 1.10 7.86
C VAL A 137 -10.56 2.49 7.42
N GLN A 138 -11.87 2.71 7.33
CA GLN A 138 -12.47 3.95 6.84
C GLN A 138 -12.66 4.96 7.98
N GLU A 139 -12.83 6.24 7.61
CA GLU A 139 -13.21 7.32 8.54
C GLU A 139 -12.36 7.37 9.83
N VAL A 140 -11.06 7.06 9.73
CA VAL A 140 -10.15 7.01 10.90
C VAL A 140 -9.98 8.40 11.53
N ASP A 141 -10.17 9.46 10.74
CA ASP A 141 -10.21 10.83 11.27
C ASP A 141 -11.35 11.08 12.26
N ARG A 142 -12.42 10.27 12.27
CA ARG A 142 -13.47 10.36 13.29
C ARG A 142 -13.09 9.68 14.59
N GLN A 143 -12.23 8.67 14.52
CA GLN A 143 -11.83 7.85 15.66
C GLN A 143 -10.58 8.41 16.34
N VAL A 144 -9.70 9.07 15.58
CA VAL A 144 -8.37 9.50 16.03
C VAL A 144 -8.17 11.00 15.77
N PRO A 145 -8.26 11.86 16.79
CA PRO A 145 -8.17 13.32 16.63
C PRO A 145 -6.87 13.82 15.98
N GLU A 146 -5.76 13.12 16.20
CA GLU A 146 -4.48 13.40 15.56
C GLU A 146 -4.55 13.23 14.03
N VAL A 147 -5.30 12.21 13.57
CA VAL A 147 -5.53 11.94 12.15
C VAL A 147 -6.48 12.99 11.55
N GLU A 148 -7.48 13.48 12.30
CA GLU A 148 -8.31 14.61 11.87
C GLU A 148 -7.47 15.84 11.53
N SER A 149 -6.44 16.11 12.35
CA SER A 149 -5.54 17.24 12.16
C SER A 149 -4.74 17.18 10.85
N LEU A 150 -4.65 16.02 10.21
CA LEU A 150 -4.04 15.89 8.87
C LEU A 150 -4.80 16.73 7.83
N ARG A 151 -6.12 16.87 7.98
CA ARG A 151 -6.98 17.62 7.05
C ARG A 151 -6.59 19.09 6.96
N ASP A 152 -6.03 19.65 8.03
CA ASP A 152 -5.55 21.03 8.03
C ASP A 152 -4.34 21.25 7.12
N LYS A 153 -3.55 20.21 6.84
CA LYS A 153 -2.46 20.27 5.85
C LYS A 153 -2.97 20.40 4.41
N PHE A 154 -4.25 20.09 4.19
CA PHE A 154 -4.93 20.11 2.88
C PHE A 154 -5.98 21.21 2.76
N ASN A 155 -5.97 22.21 3.65
CA ASN A 155 -6.93 23.33 3.65
C ASN A 155 -6.89 24.26 2.42
N PHE A 156 -5.93 24.08 1.52
CA PHE A 156 -5.89 24.74 0.21
C PHE A 156 -6.94 24.17 -0.77
N VAL A 157 -7.47 22.97 -0.49
CA VAL A 157 -8.67 22.41 -1.13
C VAL A 157 -9.90 22.82 -0.30
N PRO A 158 -11.01 23.25 -0.93
CA PRO A 158 -12.22 23.58 -0.20
C PRO A 158 -12.70 22.43 0.70
N ARG A 159 -13.02 22.71 1.96
CA ARG A 159 -13.38 21.66 2.95
C ARG A 159 -14.52 20.74 2.51
N TRP A 160 -15.51 21.25 1.77
CA TRP A 160 -16.64 20.46 1.25
C TRP A 160 -16.24 19.43 0.18
N ARG A 161 -15.04 19.57 -0.39
CA ARG A 161 -14.44 18.59 -1.29
C ARG A 161 -13.67 17.52 -0.52
N LEU A 162 -13.26 17.74 0.72
CA LEU A 162 -12.53 16.73 1.50
C LEU A 162 -13.53 15.83 2.20
N ASP A 163 -13.42 14.52 2.01
CA ASP A 163 -14.37 13.55 2.53
C ASP A 163 -13.87 12.97 3.87
N ASP A 164 -13.10 11.88 3.82
CA ASP A 164 -12.60 11.17 4.99
C ASP A 164 -11.11 10.77 4.86
N VAL A 165 -10.54 10.28 5.97
CA VAL A 165 -9.21 9.68 6.01
C VAL A 165 -9.34 8.17 6.20
N MET A 166 -9.01 7.40 5.17
CA MET A 166 -8.84 5.96 5.26
C MET A 166 -7.38 5.65 5.63
N VAL A 167 -7.17 4.67 6.49
CA VAL A 167 -5.84 4.10 6.77
C VAL A 167 -5.81 2.66 6.30
N SER A 168 -4.73 2.31 5.60
CA SER A 168 -4.50 0.95 5.14
C SER A 168 -3.20 0.39 5.70
N TYR A 169 -3.23 -0.87 6.08
CA TYR A 169 -2.07 -1.65 6.48
C TYR A 169 -1.97 -2.87 5.56
N ALA A 170 -0.92 -2.92 4.75
CA ALA A 170 -0.66 -4.05 3.88
C ALA A 170 0.43 -4.94 4.45
N ARG A 171 0.25 -6.26 4.42
CA ARG A 171 1.37 -7.20 4.59
C ARG A 171 2.29 -7.14 3.35
N ALA A 172 3.50 -7.67 3.46
CA ALA A 172 4.38 -7.84 2.31
C ALA A 172 3.68 -8.57 1.15
N GLY A 173 3.64 -7.93 -0.02
CA GLY A 173 2.93 -8.43 -1.21
C GLY A 173 1.43 -8.12 -1.23
N GLY A 174 0.86 -7.65 -0.11
CA GLY A 174 -0.53 -7.24 -0.02
C GLY A 174 -0.85 -6.09 -0.97
N SER A 175 -2.00 -6.20 -1.63
CA SER A 175 -2.55 -5.20 -2.55
C SER A 175 -4.06 -5.31 -2.56
N ILE A 176 -4.73 -4.31 -3.14
CA ILE A 176 -6.15 -4.37 -3.51
C ILE A 176 -6.35 -4.53 -5.02
N GLY A 177 -5.26 -4.81 -5.74
CA GLY A 177 -5.26 -4.93 -7.20
C GLY A 177 -5.35 -3.59 -7.92
N ALA A 178 -5.25 -3.63 -9.25
CA ALA A 178 -5.38 -2.46 -10.11
C ALA A 178 -6.86 -2.02 -10.17
N HIS A 179 -7.14 -0.79 -9.76
CA HIS A 179 -8.48 -0.20 -9.74
C HIS A 179 -8.42 1.30 -10.07
N VAL A 180 -9.61 1.90 -10.23
CA VAL A 180 -9.79 3.33 -10.46
C VAL A 180 -10.83 3.87 -9.51
N ASP A 181 -10.61 5.08 -9.03
CA ASP A 181 -11.56 5.80 -8.19
C ASP A 181 -12.22 6.94 -8.97
N ASN A 182 -13.44 7.28 -8.58
CA ASN A 182 -14.20 8.40 -9.15
C ASN A 182 -13.98 9.72 -8.40
N TYR A 183 -13.01 9.74 -7.47
CA TYR A 183 -12.65 10.86 -6.62
C TYR A 183 -11.15 11.18 -6.74
N ASP A 184 -10.76 12.43 -6.46
CA ASP A 184 -9.33 12.75 -6.31
C ASP A 184 -8.85 12.24 -4.94
N VAL A 185 -7.64 11.72 -4.88
CA VAL A 185 -7.06 11.08 -3.68
C VAL A 185 -5.63 11.56 -3.44
N PHE A 186 -5.29 11.77 -2.17
CA PHE A 186 -3.90 11.94 -1.73
C PHE A 186 -3.44 10.68 -1.01
N LEU A 187 -2.45 10.01 -1.59
CA LEU A 187 -1.79 8.85 -0.98
C LEU A 187 -0.55 9.32 -0.22
N LEU A 188 -0.58 9.18 1.10
CA LEU A 188 0.52 9.51 2.00
C LEU A 188 1.12 8.24 2.58
N GLN A 189 2.42 8.04 2.33
CA GLN A 189 3.18 6.98 2.98
C GLN A 189 3.57 7.42 4.39
N VAL A 190 3.12 6.69 5.42
CA VAL A 190 3.34 7.05 6.84
C VAL A 190 4.43 6.20 7.46
N LEU A 191 4.24 4.88 7.48
CA LEU A 191 5.23 3.93 7.98
C LEU A 191 5.64 2.99 6.85
N CYS A 192 6.93 2.75 6.71
CA CYS A 192 7.46 1.72 5.85
C CYS A 192 8.39 0.84 6.68
N LEU A 193 7.90 -0.32 7.10
CA LEU A 193 8.78 -1.38 7.60
C LEU A 193 9.24 -2.19 6.38
N ARG A 194 10.56 -2.26 6.18
CA ARG A 194 11.22 -3.23 5.28
C ARG A 194 12.47 -3.74 5.98
N TYR A 195 12.63 -5.05 6.07
CA TYR A 195 13.88 -5.66 6.52
C TYR A 195 14.36 -6.71 5.53
N VAL A 196 15.57 -6.52 5.04
CA VAL A 196 16.25 -7.45 4.13
C VAL A 196 17.21 -8.29 4.98
N GLY A 197 16.85 -9.54 5.24
CA GLY A 197 17.57 -10.46 6.13
C GLY A 197 16.65 -11.17 7.12
N LEU A 198 17.22 -11.81 8.14
CA LEU A 198 16.48 -12.65 9.09
C LEU A 198 15.64 -11.81 10.06
N GLN A 199 14.47 -11.43 9.54
CA GLN A 199 13.23 -10.90 10.14
C GLN A 199 13.10 -9.39 10.36
N TRP A 200 12.23 -8.76 9.55
CA TRP A 200 10.92 -8.17 9.94
C TRP A 200 9.93 -8.31 8.76
N ARG A 201 8.64 -8.60 9.06
CA ARG A 201 7.59 -8.99 8.10
C ARG A 201 6.33 -8.11 8.19
N HIS A 202 6.47 -6.79 8.31
CA HIS A 202 5.34 -5.85 8.27
C HIS A 202 5.43 -5.01 7.00
N GLY A 203 4.31 -4.74 6.33
CA GLY A 203 4.32 -3.92 5.11
C GLY A 203 3.91 -2.47 5.38
N PRO A 204 3.67 -1.69 4.32
CA PRO A 204 3.46 -0.25 4.44
C PRO A 204 2.12 0.09 5.12
N LEU A 205 2.16 1.06 6.03
CA LEU A 205 0.98 1.81 6.48
C LEU A 205 0.82 3.03 5.58
N CYS A 206 -0.30 3.13 4.86
CA CYS A 206 -0.61 4.24 3.97
C CYS A 206 -1.89 4.93 4.41
N ILE A 207 -1.83 6.26 4.51
CA ILE A 207 -3.01 7.10 4.65
C ILE A 207 -3.52 7.48 3.27
N ILE A 208 -4.82 7.36 3.09
CA ILE A 208 -5.56 7.72 1.90
C ILE A 208 -6.53 8.82 2.32
N LEU A 209 -6.21 10.07 1.95
CA LEU A 209 -7.14 11.18 2.11
C LEU A 209 -7.95 11.30 0.83
N SER A 210 -9.24 10.99 0.92
CA SER A 210 -10.17 11.06 -0.20
C SER A 210 -10.74 12.48 -0.33
N SER A 211 -11.10 12.87 -1.55
CA SER A 211 -11.85 14.09 -1.79
C SER A 211 -13.07 13.76 -2.64
N SER A 212 -14.27 14.20 -2.25
CA SER A 212 -15.53 13.81 -2.87
C SER A 212 -15.51 13.99 -4.40
N ALA A 213 -16.32 13.21 -5.11
CA ALA A 213 -16.40 13.27 -6.58
C ALA A 213 -16.86 14.65 -7.09
N ARG A 214 -16.51 14.98 -8.34
CA ARG A 214 -16.89 16.26 -8.98
C ARG A 214 -18.40 16.48 -8.88
N SER A 215 -18.81 17.56 -8.22
CA SER A 215 -20.07 18.22 -8.58
C SER A 215 -19.85 18.86 -9.95
N VAL A 216 -20.51 18.30 -10.96
CA VAL A 216 -20.57 18.84 -12.34
C VAL A 216 -21.22 20.22 -12.32
#